data_AF-A0A2W4QGW5-F1
#
_entry.id   AF-A0A2W4QGW5-F1
#
_cell.length_a   1.000
_cell.length_b   1.000
_cell.length_c   1.000
_cell.angle_alpha   90.00
_cell.angle_beta   90.00
_cell.angle_gamma   90.00
#
_symmetry.space_group_name_H-M   'P 1'
#
loop_
_entity.id
_entity.type
_entity.pdbx_description
1 polymer ?
#
loop_
_entity_poly.entity_id
_entity_poly.type
_entity_poly.pdbx_seq_one_letter_code
_entity_poly.pdbx_strand_id
1 'polypeptide(L)'
;MHKKTIHSNEYSRLVEMLTSERKRLGLSQSEVAIAIDLTQSDVSKLENQERRMDVLEFKRIIHLYRVSENPRFYCQILNFFGLSNDEG
;
A
#
# COMPACT_ATOMS: atom_id res chain seq x y z
N MET A 1 -7.81 24.21 -17.11
CA MET A 1 -8.01 23.41 -15.88
C MET A 1 -6.86 22.43 -15.75
N HIS A 2 -5.92 22.66 -14.83
CA HIS A 2 -4.61 22.01 -14.78
C HIS A 2 -4.55 20.87 -13.74
N LYS A 3 -4.16 19.67 -14.23
CA LYS A 3 -3.55 18.49 -13.58
C LYS A 3 -3.92 18.17 -12.11
N LYS A 4 -4.95 17.33 -11.92
CA LYS A 4 -5.11 16.46 -10.72
C LYS A 4 -4.80 14.98 -11.00
N THR A 5 -4.14 14.66 -12.12
CA THR A 5 -3.99 13.28 -12.61
C THR A 5 -2.67 12.60 -12.27
N ILE A 6 -1.62 13.34 -11.91
CA ILE A 6 -0.32 12.71 -11.58
C ILE A 6 -0.40 12.04 -10.21
N HIS A 7 -0.91 12.76 -9.21
CA HIS A 7 -1.08 12.22 -7.85
C HIS A 7 -2.08 11.07 -7.78
N SER A 8 -3.10 11.03 -8.66
CA SER A 8 -3.98 9.86 -8.73
C SER A 8 -3.22 8.64 -9.22
N ASN A 9 -2.38 8.79 -10.25
CA ASN A 9 -1.63 7.65 -10.80
C ASN A 9 -0.61 7.08 -9.81
N GLU A 10 0.10 7.93 -9.05
CA GLU A 10 1.04 7.46 -8.02
C GLU A 10 0.32 6.78 -6.85
N TYR A 11 -0.78 7.37 -6.36
CA TYR A 11 -1.56 6.78 -5.29
C TYR A 11 -2.23 5.45 -5.72
N SER A 12 -2.76 5.36 -6.94
CA SER A 12 -3.32 4.11 -7.46
C SER A 12 -2.26 3.00 -7.50
N ARG A 13 -1.03 3.31 -7.95
CA ARG A 13 0.09 2.34 -7.94
C ARG A 13 0.45 1.89 -6.53
N LEU A 14 0.45 2.80 -5.55
CA LEU A 14 0.66 2.46 -4.14
C LEU A 14 -0.40 1.46 -3.65
N VAL A 15 -1.68 1.77 -3.89
CA VAL A 15 -2.80 0.92 -3.47
C VAL A 15 -2.77 -0.45 -4.16
N GLU A 16 -2.49 -0.50 -5.47
CA GLU A 16 -2.36 -1.74 -6.23
C GLU A 16 -1.20 -2.61 -5.73
N MET A 17 -0.05 -2.00 -5.43
CA MET A 17 1.10 -2.69 -4.85
C MET A 17 0.74 -3.33 -3.50
N LEU A 18 0.13 -2.58 -2.59
CA LEU A 18 -0.28 -3.08 -1.28
C LEU A 18 -1.36 -4.17 -1.38
N THR A 19 -2.33 -4.00 -2.29
CA THR A 19 -3.37 -5.01 -2.56
C THR A 19 -2.77 -6.30 -3.10
N SER A 20 -1.79 -6.19 -4.00
CA SER A 20 -1.10 -7.35 -4.57
C SER A 20 -0.31 -8.10 -3.50
N GLU A 21 0.36 -7.38 -2.60
CA GLU A 21 1.10 -7.99 -1.51
C GLU A 21 0.19 -8.68 -0.49
N ARG A 22 -0.95 -8.07 -0.15
CA ARG A 22 -1.99 -8.71 0.66
C ARG A 22 -2.42 -10.06 0.08
N LYS A 23 -2.75 -10.07 -1.22
CA LYS A 23 -3.18 -11.26 -1.94
C LYS A 23 -2.08 -12.32 -2.00
N ARG A 24 -0.82 -11.91 -2.19
CA ARG A 24 0.35 -12.81 -2.16
C ARG A 24 0.50 -13.51 -0.81
N LEU A 25 0.23 -12.80 0.28
CA LEU A 25 0.24 -13.33 1.64
C LEU A 25 -1.00 -14.18 1.99
N GLY A 26 -1.99 -14.25 1.09
CA GLY A 26 -3.23 -14.98 1.32
C GLY A 26 -4.16 -14.34 2.35
N LEU A 27 -3.91 -13.08 2.72
CA LEU A 27 -4.70 -12.38 3.74
C LEU A 27 -6.01 -11.86 3.13
N SER A 28 -7.12 -12.05 3.83
CA SER A 28 -8.39 -11.38 3.56
C SER A 28 -8.34 -9.91 3.98
N GLN A 29 -9.27 -9.10 3.45
CA GLN A 29 -9.41 -7.71 3.87
C GLN A 29 -9.79 -7.60 5.36
N SER A 30 -10.58 -8.55 5.87
CA SER A 30 -10.96 -8.61 7.29
C SER A 30 -9.76 -8.88 8.21
N GLU A 31 -8.88 -9.80 7.83
CA GLU A 31 -7.67 -10.10 8.62
C GLU A 31 -6.75 -8.89 8.71
N VAL A 32 -6.57 -8.16 7.59
CA VAL A 32 -5.80 -6.91 7.59
C VAL A 32 -6.48 -5.88 8.47
N ALA A 33 -7.79 -5.69 8.33
CA ALA A 33 -8.57 -4.72 9.08
C ALA A 33 -8.43 -4.92 10.60
N ILE A 34 -8.61 -6.17 11.07
CA ILE A 34 -8.48 -6.54 12.49
C ILE A 34 -7.07 -6.24 12.99
N ALA A 35 -6.03 -6.54 12.20
CA ALA A 35 -4.65 -6.35 12.61
C ALA A 35 -4.21 -4.88 12.73
N ILE A 36 -4.92 -3.95 12.06
CA ILE A 36 -4.56 -2.51 12.03
C ILE A 36 -5.62 -1.59 12.63
N ASP A 37 -6.60 -2.16 13.35
CA ASP A 37 -7.71 -1.47 14.01
C ASP A 37 -8.61 -0.68 13.04
N LEU A 38 -8.97 -1.34 11.93
CA LEU A 38 -9.91 -0.84 10.92
C LEU A 38 -11.06 -1.83 10.71
N THR A 39 -12.08 -1.43 9.94
CA THR A 39 -13.11 -2.35 9.46
C THR A 39 -12.75 -2.95 8.11
N GLN A 40 -13.32 -4.11 7.76
CA GLN A 40 -13.17 -4.66 6.41
C GLN A 40 -13.66 -3.68 5.34
N SER A 41 -14.70 -2.89 5.64
CA SER A 41 -15.21 -1.85 4.74
C SER A 41 -14.16 -0.75 4.50
N ASP A 42 -13.41 -0.35 5.53
CA ASP A 42 -12.34 0.64 5.38
C ASP A 42 -11.23 0.11 4.48
N VAL A 43 -10.81 -1.14 4.65
CA VAL A 43 -9.82 -1.78 3.78
C VAL A 43 -10.35 -1.89 2.34
N SER A 44 -11.61 -2.27 2.15
CA SER A 44 -12.21 -2.32 0.81
C SER A 44 -12.24 -0.94 0.14
N LYS A 45 -12.64 0.11 0.88
CA LYS A 45 -12.67 1.49 0.35
C LYS A 45 -11.27 2.01 0.03
N LEU A 46 -10.28 1.63 0.83
CA LEU A 46 -8.87 1.94 0.57
C LEU A 46 -8.41 1.26 -0.72
N GLU A 47 -8.68 -0.04 -0.90
CA GLU A 47 -8.30 -0.79 -2.11
C GLU A 47 -9.02 -0.28 -3.38
N ASN A 48 -10.26 0.18 -3.24
CA ASN A 48 -11.05 0.81 -4.31
C ASN A 48 -10.76 2.30 -4.49
N GLN A 49 -9.84 2.88 -3.70
CA GLN A 49 -9.47 4.31 -3.73
C GLN A 49 -10.64 5.27 -3.41
N GLU A 50 -11.70 4.76 -2.78
CA GLU A 50 -12.83 5.52 -2.24
C GLU A 50 -12.47 6.23 -0.93
N ARG A 51 -11.42 5.75 -0.24
CA ARG A 51 -10.87 6.34 0.98
C ARG A 51 -9.35 6.50 0.85
N ARG A 52 -8.84 7.65 1.30
CA ARG A 52 -7.40 7.89 1.40
C ARG A 52 -6.80 7.15 2.60
N MET A 53 -5.65 6.54 2.38
CA MET A 53 -4.82 5.96 3.43
C MET A 53 -3.95 7.04 4.08
N ASP A 54 -3.90 7.07 5.40
CA ASP A 54 -2.95 7.92 6.11
C ASP A 54 -1.58 7.22 6.30
N VAL A 55 -0.58 7.99 6.73
CA VAL A 55 0.80 7.47 6.87
C VAL A 55 0.96 6.46 8.02
N LEU A 56 0.13 6.53 9.06
CA LEU A 56 0.16 5.56 10.17
C LEU A 56 -0.50 4.24 9.74
N GLU A 57 -1.59 4.31 8.98
CA GLU A 57 -2.20 3.14 8.34
C GLU A 57 -1.21 2.48 7.39
N PHE A 58 -0.55 3.26 6.53
CA PHE A 58 0.49 2.76 5.64
C PHE A 58 1.60 2.05 6.41
N LYS A 59 2.14 2.68 7.46
CA LYS A 59 3.17 2.09 8.33
C LYS A 59 2.72 0.74 8.92
N ARG A 60 1.48 0.66 9.41
CA ARG A 60 0.92 -0.58 9.99
C ARG A 60 0.78 -1.67 8.93
N ILE A 61 0.31 -1.31 7.73
CA ILE A 61 0.13 -2.23 6.60
C ILE A 61 1.47 -2.83 6.16
N ILE A 62 2.49 -1.99 5.89
CA ILE A 62 3.80 -2.51 5.43
C ILE A 62 4.50 -3.36 6.50
N HIS A 63 4.26 -3.06 7.78
CA HIS A 63 4.75 -3.87 8.88
C HIS A 63 4.03 -5.23 8.93
N LEU A 64 2.70 -5.24 8.83
CA LEU A 64 1.90 -6.46 8.76
C LEU A 64 2.29 -7.34 7.56
N TYR A 65 2.61 -6.71 6.43
CA TYR A 65 3.04 -7.40 5.20
C TYR A 65 4.52 -7.80 5.23
N ARG A 66 5.20 -7.59 6.36
CA ARG A 66 6.60 -8.01 6.57
C ARG A 66 7.51 -7.49 5.46
N VAL A 67 7.46 -6.19 5.21
CA VAL A 67 8.23 -5.54 4.13
C VAL A 67 9.72 -5.90 4.15
N SER A 68 10.32 -6.13 5.32
CA SER A 68 11.72 -6.55 5.46
C SER A 68 12.02 -7.99 5.01
N GLU A 69 11.01 -8.86 4.95
CA GLU A 69 11.15 -10.28 4.59
C GLU A 69 10.89 -10.55 3.10
N ASN A 70 10.36 -9.58 2.37
CA ASN A 70 10.12 -9.67 0.93
C ASN A 70 10.96 -8.61 0.19
N PRO A 71 12.16 -8.98 -0.33
CA PRO A 71 13.04 -8.05 -1.02
C PRO A 71 12.39 -7.33 -2.20
N ARG A 72 11.51 -8.02 -2.94
CA ARG A 72 10.80 -7.41 -4.07
C ARG A 72 9.86 -6.30 -3.59
N PHE A 73 9.04 -6.59 -2.58
CA PHE A 73 8.11 -5.61 -2.02
C PHE A 73 8.86 -4.44 -1.35
N TYR A 74 9.96 -4.73 -0.65
CA TYR A 74 10.85 -3.72 -0.11
C TYR A 74 11.39 -2.76 -1.19
N CYS A 75 11.93 -3.31 -2.28
CA CYS A 75 12.39 -2.48 -3.40
C CYS A 75 11.26 -1.66 -4.02
N GLN A 76 10.06 -2.22 -4.18
CA GLN A 76 8.91 -1.46 -4.70
C GLN A 76 8.53 -0.28 -3.79
N ILE A 77 8.60 -0.47 -2.47
CA ILE A 77 8.37 0.59 -1.48
C ILE A 77 9.46 1.67 -1.56
N LEU A 78 10.73 1.29 -1.66
CA LEU A 78 11.83 2.25 -1.82
C LEU A 78 11.70 3.05 -3.12
N ASN A 79 11.41 2.38 -4.25
CA ASN A 79 11.21 3.01 -5.55
C ASN A 79 10.03 4.00 -5.48
N PHE A 80 8.94 3.64 -4.79
CA PHE A 80 7.79 4.54 -4.60
C PHE A 80 8.17 5.84 -3.87
N PHE A 81 9.07 5.75 -2.89
CA PHE A 81 9.58 6.93 -2.17
C PHE A 81 10.74 7.64 -2.85
N GLY A 82 11.24 7.14 -3.99
CA GLY A 82 12.45 7.67 -4.62
C GLY A 82 13.70 7.48 -3.77
N LEU A 83 13.74 6.43 -2.96
CA LEU A 83 14.85 6.08 -2.06
C LEU A 83 15.67 4.88 -2.55
N SER A 84 15.37 4.36 -3.73
CA SER A 84 16.21 3.37 -4.38
C SER A 84 17.51 4.00 -4.83
N ASN A 85 18.62 3.36 -4.50
CA ASN A 85 19.92 3.69 -5.08
C ASN A 85 19.94 3.17 -6.52
N ASP A 86 19.23 3.84 -7.43
CA ASP A 86 19.54 3.73 -8.86
C ASP A 86 20.82 4.55 -9.10
N GLU A 87 21.97 4.00 -8.70
CA GLU A 87 23.22 4.36 -9.36
C GLU A 87 23.26 3.59 -10.69
N GLY A 88 22.75 4.22 -11.75
CA GLY A 88 23.01 3.82 -13.15
C GLY A 88 21.94 2.97 -13.82
#